data_AF-A0AAE6F943-F1
#
_entry.id   AF-A0AAE6F943-F1
#
_cell.length_a   1.000
_cell.length_b   1.000
_cell.length_c   1.000
_cell.angle_alpha   90.00
_cell.angle_beta   90.00
_cell.angle_gamma   90.00
#
_symmetry.space_group_name_H-M   'P 1'
#
loop_
_entity.id
_entity.type
_entity.pdbx_description
1 polymer ?
#
loop_
_entity_poly.entity_id
_entity_poly.type
_entity_poly.pdbx_seq_one_letter_code
_entity_poly.pdbx_strand_id
1 'polypeptide(L)'
;MKEIKTFLNEEDYFSYFDQICMDSYLIDYYPLVLVEIKAICIKIKKYISLVNSCNYFEIHSKILGLDARLQIILTLLPTNFEKTYNPFEKITQKEIIECSRKDYKLFSREIFDLKIDGNIPHSLYFSVL
;
A
#
# COMPACT_ATOMS: atom_id res chain seq x y z
N MET A 1 -8.81 -1.72 -16.09
CA MET A 1 -9.20 -1.23 -14.75
C MET A 1 -8.83 -2.33 -13.76
N LYS A 2 -7.95 -2.09 -12.78
CA LYS A 2 -7.61 -3.10 -11.77
C LYS A 2 -8.88 -3.38 -10.93
N GLU A 3 -9.20 -4.64 -10.72
CA GLU A 3 -10.33 -5.05 -9.90
C GLU A 3 -10.07 -4.65 -8.44
N ILE A 4 -10.99 -3.89 -7.84
CA ILE A 4 -10.87 -3.48 -6.44
C ILE A 4 -11.22 -4.70 -5.58
N LYS A 5 -10.24 -5.24 -4.87
CA LYS A 5 -10.46 -6.28 -3.87
C LYS A 5 -10.65 -5.63 -2.51
N THR A 6 -11.79 -5.91 -1.88
CA THR A 6 -12.07 -5.51 -0.51
C THR A 6 -11.99 -6.74 0.38
N PHE A 7 -11.25 -6.63 1.48
CA PHE A 7 -11.10 -7.70 2.47
C PHE A 7 -11.92 -7.35 3.71
N LEU A 8 -12.68 -8.31 4.23
CA LEU A 8 -13.57 -8.10 5.38
C LEU A 8 -12.93 -8.51 6.72
N ASN A 9 -11.79 -9.19 6.68
CA ASN A 9 -11.05 -9.59 7.86
C ASN A 9 -9.54 -9.48 7.64
N GLU A 10 -8.81 -9.48 8.75
CA GLU A 10 -7.37 -9.34 8.80
C GLU A 10 -6.63 -10.51 8.13
N GLU A 11 -7.12 -11.73 8.33
CA GLU A 11 -6.50 -12.95 7.83
C GLU A 11 -6.46 -12.99 6.31
N ASP A 12 -7.57 -12.69 5.65
CA ASP A 12 -7.69 -12.64 4.20
C ASP A 12 -6.81 -11.54 3.61
N TYR A 13 -6.80 -10.36 4.26
CA TYR A 13 -5.98 -9.23 3.83
C TYR A 13 -4.49 -9.59 3.84
N PHE A 14 -3.97 -10.16 4.92
CA PHE A 14 -2.55 -10.53 4.98
C PHE A 14 -2.22 -11.77 4.16
N SER A 15 -3.12 -12.74 4.08
CA SER A 15 -2.96 -13.93 3.23
C SER A 15 -2.79 -13.55 1.76
N TYR A 16 -3.49 -12.51 1.30
CA TYR A 16 -3.29 -11.97 -0.04
C TYR A 16 -1.85 -11.50 -0.29
N PHE A 17 -1.25 -10.76 0.64
CA PHE A 17 0.15 -10.34 0.52
C PHE A 17 1.14 -11.50 0.68
N ASP A 18 0.83 -12.48 1.53
CA ASP A 18 1.65 -13.70 1.64
C ASP A 18 1.66 -14.48 0.31
N GLN A 19 0.52 -14.60 -0.37
CA GLN A 19 0.43 -15.20 -1.70
C GLN A 19 1.24 -14.43 -2.75
N ILE A 20 1.19 -13.09 -2.75
CA ILE A 20 2.04 -12.27 -3.62
C ILE A 20 3.52 -12.54 -3.37
N CYS A 21 3.92 -12.68 -2.10
CA CYS A 21 5.28 -13.02 -1.72
C CYS A 21 5.71 -14.46 -2.06
N MET A 22 4.79 -15.32 -2.51
CA MET A 22 5.05 -16.67 -2.99
C MET A 22 5.02 -16.78 -4.52
N ASP A 23 4.69 -15.71 -5.26
CA ASP A 23 4.74 -15.71 -6.73
C ASP A 23 6.20 -15.89 -7.19
N SER A 24 6.46 -16.97 -7.93
CA SER A 24 7.82 -17.35 -8.34
C SER A 24 8.50 -16.30 -9.22
N TYR A 25 7.74 -15.64 -10.09
CA TYR A 25 8.26 -14.57 -10.94
C TYR A 25 8.67 -13.36 -10.09
N LEU A 26 7.86 -12.96 -9.12
CA LEU A 26 8.23 -11.86 -8.23
C LEU A 26 9.43 -12.20 -7.33
N ILE A 27 9.58 -13.46 -6.93
CA ILE A 27 10.74 -13.92 -6.16
C ILE A 27 12.03 -13.74 -6.98
N ASP A 28 12.01 -14.13 -8.25
CA ASP A 28 13.19 -14.08 -9.11
C ASP A 28 13.56 -12.66 -9.55
N TYR A 29 12.56 -11.82 -9.85
CA TYR A 29 12.78 -10.51 -10.48
C TYR A 29 12.62 -9.31 -9.53
N TYR A 30 11.86 -9.46 -8.43
CA TYR A 30 11.52 -8.37 -7.50
C TYR A 30 11.80 -8.69 -6.00
N PRO A 31 12.90 -9.36 -5.62
CA PRO A 31 13.12 -9.81 -4.25
C PRO A 31 13.16 -8.68 -3.21
N LEU A 32 13.71 -7.50 -3.54
CA LEU A 32 13.74 -6.36 -2.60
C LEU A 32 12.35 -5.78 -2.35
N VAL A 33 11.50 -5.80 -3.37
CA VAL A 33 10.10 -5.36 -3.24
C VAL A 33 9.34 -6.31 -2.32
N LEU A 34 9.54 -7.63 -2.47
CA LEU A 34 8.93 -8.61 -1.58
C LEU A 34 9.36 -8.45 -0.12
N VAL A 35 10.64 -8.13 0.12
CA VAL A 35 11.14 -7.81 1.47
C VAL A 35 10.43 -6.58 2.03
N GLU A 36 10.25 -5.53 1.22
CA GLU A 36 9.55 -4.32 1.65
C GLU A 36 8.06 -4.60 1.95
N ILE A 37 7.37 -5.38 1.12
CA ILE A 37 5.97 -5.79 1.35
C ILE A 37 5.85 -6.50 2.70
N LYS A 38 6.70 -7.50 2.97
CA LYS A 38 6.70 -8.22 4.25
C LYS A 38 6.97 -7.29 5.43
N ALA A 39 7.95 -6.40 5.31
CA ALA A 39 8.29 -5.44 6.35
C ALA A 39 7.13 -4.47 6.64
N ILE A 40 6.39 -4.05 5.62
CA ILE A 40 5.18 -3.23 5.79
C ILE A 40 4.09 -4.03 6.49
N CYS A 41 3.79 -5.26 6.06
CA CYS A 41 2.78 -6.11 6.70
C CYS A 41 3.07 -6.34 8.19
N ILE A 42 4.32 -6.61 8.55
CA ILE A 42 4.76 -6.75 9.95
C ILE A 42 4.49 -5.45 10.74
N LYS A 43 4.78 -4.29 10.15
CA LYS A 43 4.53 -2.99 10.80
C LYS A 43 3.03 -2.74 10.99
N ILE A 44 2.19 -3.08 10.01
CA ILE A 44 0.73 -2.96 10.13
C ILE A 44 0.24 -3.84 11.28
N LYS A 45 0.60 -5.13 11.31
CA LYS A 45 0.23 -6.06 12.40
C LYS A 45 0.65 -5.52 13.77
N LYS A 46 1.86 -4.99 13.89
CA LYS A 46 2.34 -4.34 15.11
C LYS A 46 1.51 -3.12 15.50
N TYR A 47 1.12 -2.28 14.54
CA TYR A 47 0.29 -1.12 14.83
C TYR A 47 -1.12 -1.53 15.29
N ILE A 48 -1.74 -2.51 14.63
CA ILE A 48 -3.04 -3.07 15.03
C ILE A 48 -3.01 -3.51 16.50
N SER A 49 -1.97 -4.24 16.91
CA SER A 49 -1.85 -4.72 18.29
C SER A 49 -1.63 -3.62 19.34
N LEU A 50 -1.32 -2.38 18.92
CA LEU A 50 -1.08 -1.23 19.79
C LEU A 50 -2.31 -0.30 19.90
N VAL A 51 -3.36 -0.57 19.13
CA VAL A 51 -4.60 0.24 19.11
C VAL A 51 -5.28 0.16 20.48
N ASN A 52 -5.66 1.32 20.99
CA ASN A 52 -6.55 1.50 22.13
C ASN A 52 -7.40 2.77 21.96
N SER A 53 -8.30 3.01 22.92
CA SER A 53 -9.23 4.15 22.88
C SER A 53 -8.55 5.52 22.84
N CYS A 54 -7.32 5.64 23.34
CA CYS A 54 -6.61 6.92 23.44
C CYS A 54 -5.80 7.25 22.19
N ASN A 55 -5.42 6.25 21.39
CA ASN A 55 -4.50 6.42 20.26
C ASN A 55 -5.09 5.96 18.92
N TYR A 56 -6.38 5.59 18.89
CA TYR A 56 -7.03 4.99 17.73
C TYR A 56 -6.76 5.76 16.43
N PHE A 57 -7.08 7.05 16.38
CA PHE A 57 -6.93 7.85 15.15
C PHE A 57 -5.48 8.01 14.72
N GLU A 58 -4.56 8.18 15.68
CA GLU A 58 -3.14 8.28 15.38
C GLU A 58 -2.62 6.99 14.75
N ILE A 59 -2.91 5.84 15.36
CA ILE A 59 -2.47 4.54 14.85
C ILE A 59 -3.18 4.21 13.52
N HIS A 60 -4.47 4.50 13.42
CA HIS A 60 -5.25 4.29 12.20
C HIS A 60 -4.63 5.07 11.03
N SER A 61 -4.24 6.33 11.23
CA SER A 61 -3.57 7.13 10.19
C SER A 61 -2.24 6.51 9.73
N LYS A 62 -1.47 5.94 10.66
CA LYS A 62 -0.20 5.24 10.35
C LYS A 62 -0.45 3.96 9.56
N ILE A 63 -1.48 3.19 9.91
CA ILE A 63 -1.89 1.99 9.18
C ILE A 63 -2.33 2.35 7.77
N LEU A 64 -3.17 3.37 7.59
CA LEU A 64 -3.59 3.84 6.26
C LEU A 64 -2.41 4.27 5.40
N GLY A 65 -1.44 4.96 5.99
CA GLY A 65 -0.21 5.32 5.29
C GLY A 65 0.60 4.10 4.84
N LEU A 66 0.67 3.05 5.65
CA LEU A 66 1.34 1.80 5.29
C LEU A 66 0.57 1.00 4.22
N ASP A 67 -0.76 0.93 4.31
CA ASP A 67 -1.58 0.29 3.28
C ASP A 67 -1.43 1.02 1.94
N ALA A 68 -1.49 2.35 1.92
CA ALA A 68 -1.26 3.14 0.71
C ALA A 68 0.09 2.79 0.03
N ARG A 69 1.13 2.54 0.82
CA ARG A 69 2.43 2.08 0.28
C ARG A 69 2.33 0.72 -0.41
N LEU A 70 1.60 -0.22 0.19
CA LEU A 70 1.35 -1.53 -0.42
C LEU A 70 0.59 -1.37 -1.74
N GLN A 71 -0.44 -0.53 -1.77
CA GLN A 71 -1.23 -0.30 -2.98
C GLN A 71 -0.41 0.35 -4.11
N ILE A 72 0.49 1.30 -3.81
CA ILE A 72 1.43 1.87 -4.79
C ILE A 72 2.33 0.76 -5.35
N ILE A 73 2.91 -0.07 -4.47
CA ILE A 73 3.78 -1.19 -4.90
C ILE A 73 3.01 -2.12 -5.84
N LEU A 74 1.80 -2.56 -5.46
CA LEU A 74 0.96 -3.41 -6.29
C LEU A 74 0.56 -2.75 -7.61
N THR A 75 0.47 -1.43 -7.64
CA THR A 75 0.17 -0.67 -8.85
C THR A 75 1.32 -0.74 -9.84
N LEU A 76 2.55 -0.63 -9.35
CA LEU A 76 3.79 -0.61 -10.14
C LEU A 76 4.37 -2.00 -10.47
N LEU A 77 3.96 -3.04 -9.74
CA LEU A 77 4.34 -4.41 -10.07
C LEU A 77 3.68 -4.87 -11.39
N PRO A 78 4.41 -5.66 -12.21
CA PRO A 78 3.88 -6.15 -13.47
C PRO A 78 2.68 -7.06 -13.25
N THR A 79 1.65 -6.87 -14.06
CA THR A 79 0.46 -7.73 -14.04
C THR A 79 0.70 -9.03 -14.81
N ASN A 80 -0.17 -10.04 -14.62
CA ASN A 80 -0.05 -11.33 -15.34
C ASN A 80 -0.02 -11.18 -16.87
N PHE A 81 -0.58 -10.11 -17.43
CA PHE A 81 -0.54 -9.79 -18.86
C PHE A 81 0.79 -9.15 -19.31
N GLU A 82 1.55 -8.54 -18.40
CA GLU A 82 2.81 -7.84 -18.67
C GLU A 82 4.05 -8.72 -18.41
N LYS A 83 3.86 -9.94 -17.90
CA LYS A 83 4.95 -10.92 -17.72
C LYS A 83 5.62 -11.33 -19.06
N THR A 84 4.98 -11.06 -20.20
CA THR A 84 5.49 -11.35 -21.56
C THR A 84 5.90 -10.11 -22.37
N TYR A 85 5.49 -8.91 -21.93
CA TYR A 85 5.92 -7.64 -22.51
C TYR A 85 5.92 -6.64 -21.35
N ASN A 86 7.10 -6.19 -20.93
CA ASN A 86 7.23 -5.29 -19.79
C ASN A 86 7.21 -3.83 -20.29
N PRO A 87 6.07 -3.13 -20.33
CA PRO A 87 6.04 -1.70 -20.64
C PRO A 87 6.80 -0.85 -19.60
N PHE A 88 7.14 -1.43 -18.44
CA PHE A 88 7.93 -0.84 -17.37
C PHE A 88 9.37 -1.36 -17.30
N GLU A 89 9.98 -1.74 -18.43
CA GLU A 89 11.42 -2.07 -18.53
C GLU A 89 12.36 -1.00 -17.90
N LYS A 90 11.82 0.17 -17.53
CA LYS A 90 12.55 1.29 -16.94
C LYS A 90 12.40 1.48 -15.43
N ILE A 91 11.48 0.80 -14.72
CA ILE A 91 11.34 1.01 -13.27
C ILE A 91 12.04 -0.09 -12.48
N THR A 92 13.07 0.32 -11.73
CA THR A 92 13.83 -0.57 -10.86
C THR A 92 13.08 -0.85 -9.56
N GLN A 93 13.43 -1.95 -8.89
CA GLN A 93 12.89 -2.28 -7.56
C GLN A 93 13.08 -1.13 -6.54
N LYS A 94 14.22 -0.42 -6.62
CA LYS A 94 14.49 0.73 -5.75
C LYS A 94 13.53 1.88 -6.03
N GLU A 95 13.25 2.16 -7.30
CA GLU A 95 12.31 3.21 -7.68
C GLU A 95 10.87 2.87 -7.25
N ILE A 96 10.45 1.61 -7.37
CA ILE A 96 9.15 1.14 -6.84
C ILE A 96 9.07 1.42 -5.33
N ILE A 97 10.10 1.03 -4.57
CA ILE A 97 10.14 1.21 -3.11
C ILE A 97 10.14 2.70 -2.76
N GLU A 98 10.95 3.51 -3.44
CA GLU A 98 11.05 4.96 -3.18
C GLU A 98 9.76 5.70 -3.55
N CYS A 99 9.11 5.35 -4.66
CA CYS A 99 7.80 5.87 -5.04
C CYS A 99 6.77 5.57 -3.93
N SER A 100 6.72 4.33 -3.43
CA SER A 100 5.84 3.99 -2.30
C SER A 100 6.09 4.88 -1.09
N ARG A 101 7.35 5.18 -0.75
CA ARG A 101 7.71 5.96 0.45
C ARG A 101 7.41 7.44 0.32
N LYS A 102 7.47 8.00 -0.89
CA LYS A 102 7.25 9.43 -1.13
C LYS A 102 5.78 9.74 -1.36
N ASP A 103 5.09 8.88 -2.11
CA ASP A 103 3.81 9.24 -2.71
C ASP A 103 2.61 8.72 -1.91
N TYR A 104 2.81 7.93 -0.85
CA TYR A 104 1.71 7.40 -0.03
C TYR A 104 0.79 8.48 0.57
N LYS A 105 1.31 9.69 0.79
CA LYS A 105 0.52 10.83 1.28
C LYS A 105 -0.41 11.42 0.20
N LEU A 106 -0.04 11.24 -1.06
CA LEU A 106 -0.80 11.69 -2.22
C LEU A 106 -1.74 10.60 -2.73
N PHE A 107 -1.39 9.34 -2.50
CA PHE A 107 -2.13 8.18 -2.98
C PHE A 107 -3.63 8.20 -2.65
N SER A 108 -4.00 8.48 -1.39
CA SER A 108 -5.42 8.59 -1.03
C SER A 108 -6.13 9.71 -1.79
N ARG A 109 -5.43 10.81 -2.14
CA ARG A 109 -6.02 11.90 -2.92
C ARG A 109 -6.30 11.47 -4.36
N GLU A 110 -5.37 10.73 -4.96
CA GLU A 110 -5.48 10.24 -6.33
C GLU A 110 -6.62 9.23 -6.49
N ILE A 111 -6.81 8.32 -5.53
CA ILE A 111 -7.93 7.35 -5.56
C ILE A 111 -9.30 8.04 -5.58
N PHE A 112 -9.43 9.20 -4.92
CA PHE A 112 -10.69 9.92 -4.81
C PHE A 112 -10.84 11.05 -5.86
N ASP A 113 -10.04 11.02 -6.94
CA ASP A 113 -10.04 12.03 -8.01
C ASP A 113 -9.90 13.48 -7.48
N LEU A 114 -9.23 13.65 -6.34
CA LEU A 114 -9.02 14.97 -5.76
C LEU A 114 -7.85 15.65 -6.48
N LYS A 115 -8.18 16.69 -7.25
CA LYS A 115 -7.21 17.54 -7.94
C LYS A 115 -6.10 18.03 -7.00
N ILE A 116 -4.85 17.97 -7.47
CA ILE A 116 -3.66 18.33 -6.68
C ILE A 116 -3.66 19.85 -6.35
N ASP A 117 -4.26 20.63 -7.23
CA ASP A 117 -4.32 22.10 -7.31
C ASP A 117 -5.64 22.73 -6.81
N GLY A 118 -6.60 21.93 -6.35
CA GLY A 118 -7.90 22.39 -5.84
C GLY A 118 -7.97 22.51 -4.31
N ASN A 119 -8.99 23.25 -3.81
CA ASN A 119 -9.37 23.19 -2.40
C ASN A 119 -9.67 21.74 -2.00
N ILE A 120 -8.85 21.17 -1.12
CA ILE A 120 -9.02 19.81 -0.63
C ILE A 120 -10.28 19.79 0.24
N PRO A 121 -11.33 19.03 -0.13
CA PRO A 121 -12.47 18.82 0.76
C PRO A 121 -11.93 18.08 1.99
N HIS A 122 -11.90 18.78 3.12
CA HIS A 122 -11.46 18.22 4.38
C HIS A 122 -12.69 18.07 5.27
N SER A 123 -12.85 16.89 5.85
CA SER A 123 -13.72 16.72 7.01
C SER A 123 -12.89 16.98 8.26
N LEU A 124 -13.40 17.79 9.17
CA LEU A 124 -12.73 18.05 10.44
C LEU A 124 -13.17 17.00 11.44
N TYR A 125 -12.22 16.27 12.00
CA TYR A 125 -12.47 15.47 13.20
C TYR A 125 -11.99 16.27 14.42
N PHE A 126 -12.94 16.96 15.07
CA PHE A 126 -12.67 17.67 16.32
C PHE A 126 -12.93 16.73 17.50
N SER A 127 -11.88 16.22 18.12
CA SER A 127 -11.98 15.62 19.45
C SER A 127 -11.45 16.60 20.49
N VAL A 128 -12.31 17.01 21.42
CA VAL A 128 -11.90 17.67 22.65
C VAL A 128 -12.06 16.64 23.77
N LEU A 129 -10.99 16.42 24.53
CA LEU A 129 -10.93 15.52 25.68
C LEU A 129 -11.35 16.26 26.95
#